data_AF-A0A4V1UIQ3-F1
#
_entry.id   AF-A0A4V1UIQ3-F1
#
_cell.length_a   1.000
_cell.length_b   1.000
_cell.length_c   1.000
_cell.angle_alpha   90.00
_cell.angle_beta   90.00
_cell.angle_gamma   90.00
#
_symmetry.space_group_name_H-M   'P 1'
#
loop_
_entity.id
_entity.type
_entity.pdbx_description
1 polymer ?
#
loop_
_entity_poly.entity_id
_entity_poly.type
_entity_poly.pdbx_seq_one_letter_code
_entity_poly.pdbx_strand_id
1 'polypeptide(L)'
;MTPKTPARASGQRSDTASHRPTSQPEKGFSYHRDFFEGLVDSALAHAKKLGATDAAAEASEGCGLSVSVRKGELENVERNRDKSLGITVYVGQKRGNASTSDFSDAAIQRTVQAAYDIARFTAEDKSSGLPADRDIARVHPALDL
;
A
#
# COMPACT_ATOMS: atom_id res chain seq x y z
N MET A 1 -42.52 17.00 44.98
CA MET A 1 -41.07 17.05 45.29
C MET A 1 -40.64 15.63 45.63
N THR A 2 -39.91 14.85 44.85
CA THR A 2 -39.18 14.94 43.58
C THR A 2 -39.03 13.49 43.10
N PRO A 3 -39.20 13.14 41.80
CA PRO A 3 -38.74 11.86 41.32
C PRO A 3 -37.32 11.97 40.77
N LYS A 4 -36.50 11.13 41.38
CA LYS A 4 -35.14 10.64 41.10
C LYS A 4 -34.87 10.41 39.60
N THR A 5 -33.83 11.07 39.08
CA THR A 5 -33.21 10.85 37.76
C THR A 5 -32.59 9.45 37.66
N PRO A 6 -32.83 8.66 36.60
CA PRO A 6 -31.98 7.50 36.31
C PRO A 6 -30.84 7.87 35.36
N ALA A 7 -29.73 7.16 35.57
CA ALA A 7 -28.41 7.43 35.06
C ALA A 7 -28.22 7.09 33.56
N ARG A 8 -27.22 7.79 33.01
CA ARG A 8 -26.56 7.68 31.72
C ARG A 8 -26.28 6.22 31.31
N ALA A 9 -26.86 5.79 30.19
CA ALA A 9 -26.40 4.62 29.43
C ALA A 9 -25.45 5.10 28.32
N SER A 10 -24.15 4.99 28.56
CA SER A 10 -23.13 5.12 27.54
C SER A 10 -23.18 3.88 26.65
N GLY A 11 -23.92 3.97 25.54
CA GLY A 11 -23.85 2.98 24.46
C GLY A 11 -22.46 2.99 23.85
N GLN A 12 -21.67 1.96 24.17
CA GLN A 12 -20.42 1.65 23.49
C GLN A 12 -20.75 1.36 22.02
N ARG A 13 -20.37 2.27 21.12
CA ARG A 13 -20.30 1.96 19.69
C ARG A 13 -19.01 1.18 19.49
N SER A 14 -19.13 -0.14 19.51
CA SER A 14 -18.11 -1.02 18.97
C SER A 14 -18.18 -0.90 17.45
N ASP A 15 -17.35 -0.02 16.85
CA ASP A 15 -17.08 -0.07 15.42
C ASP A 15 -16.23 -1.31 15.14
N THR A 16 -16.90 -2.44 14.97
CA THR A 16 -16.35 -3.60 14.28
C THR A 16 -16.01 -3.15 12.86
N ALA A 17 -14.71 -3.01 12.57
CA ALA A 17 -14.20 -2.82 11.22
C ALA A 17 -14.81 -3.91 10.32
N SER A 18 -15.77 -3.51 9.50
CA SER A 18 -16.54 -4.42 8.64
C SER A 18 -15.59 -5.08 7.65
N HIS A 19 -15.48 -6.40 7.70
CA HIS A 19 -14.80 -7.21 6.70
C HIS A 19 -15.58 -7.08 5.38
N ARG A 20 -15.22 -6.11 4.54
CA ARG A 20 -15.85 -5.84 3.26
C ARG A 20 -15.47 -6.96 2.29
N PRO A 21 -16.41 -7.54 1.53
CA PRO A 21 -16.10 -8.64 0.62
C PRO A 21 -15.04 -8.19 -0.40
N THR A 22 -13.91 -8.90 -0.41
CA THR A 22 -12.69 -8.61 -1.18
C THR A 22 -12.80 -8.94 -2.68
N SER A 23 -13.94 -9.49 -3.10
CA SER A 23 -14.14 -10.10 -4.41
C SER A 23 -14.80 -9.20 -5.45
N GLN A 24 -15.00 -7.89 -5.21
CA GLN A 24 -15.43 -6.90 -6.24
C GLN A 24 -14.54 -5.64 -6.27
N PRO A 25 -14.20 -5.06 -7.45
CA PRO A 25 -13.42 -3.82 -7.49
C PRO A 25 -14.30 -2.70 -6.94
N GLU A 26 -13.71 -1.78 -6.19
CA GLU A 26 -14.43 -0.58 -5.79
C GLU A 26 -14.72 0.30 -7.03
N LYS A 27 -15.73 1.18 -6.94
CA LYS A 27 -16.11 2.04 -8.07
C LYS A 27 -14.91 2.87 -8.54
N GLY A 28 -14.60 2.78 -9.84
CA GLY A 28 -13.48 3.50 -10.46
C GLY A 28 -12.19 2.68 -10.58
N PHE A 29 -12.07 1.55 -9.88
CA PHE A 29 -10.89 0.67 -9.90
C PHE A 29 -11.07 -0.51 -10.87
N SER A 30 -9.95 -1.02 -11.37
CA SER A 30 -9.92 -2.18 -12.30
C SER A 30 -9.71 -3.48 -11.54
N TYR A 31 -8.99 -3.40 -10.42
CA TYR A 31 -8.57 -4.55 -9.65
C TYR A 31 -9.19 -4.54 -8.26
N HIS A 32 -9.15 -5.70 -7.65
CA HIS A 32 -9.67 -5.96 -6.32
C HIS A 32 -8.52 -6.01 -5.33
N ARG A 33 -8.82 -5.90 -4.04
CA ARG A 33 -7.79 -5.99 -2.99
C ARG A 33 -6.97 -7.28 -3.10
N ASP A 34 -7.63 -8.44 -3.24
CA ASP A 34 -6.97 -9.75 -3.30
C ASP A 34 -5.97 -9.87 -4.45
N PHE A 35 -6.22 -9.16 -5.56
CA PHE A 35 -5.29 -9.11 -6.67
C PHE A 35 -3.98 -8.42 -6.27
N PHE A 36 -4.05 -7.28 -5.57
CA PHE A 36 -2.87 -6.58 -5.07
C PHE A 36 -2.14 -7.37 -3.99
N GLU A 37 -2.86 -8.06 -3.10
CA GLU A 37 -2.27 -8.97 -2.11
C GLU A 37 -1.44 -10.06 -2.82
N GLY A 38 -1.98 -10.68 -3.88
CA GLY A 38 -1.26 -11.67 -4.68
C GLY A 38 -0.01 -11.11 -5.38
N LEU A 39 -0.05 -9.87 -5.87
CA LEU A 39 1.12 -9.22 -6.47
C LEU A 39 2.24 -9.00 -5.44
N VAL A 40 1.87 -8.48 -4.26
CA VAL A 40 2.79 -8.25 -3.14
C VAL A 40 3.40 -9.57 -2.68
N ASP A 41 2.59 -10.61 -2.50
CA ASP A 41 3.05 -11.94 -2.10
C ASP A 41 4.02 -12.54 -3.13
N SER A 42 3.71 -12.43 -4.42
CA SER A 42 4.57 -12.90 -5.51
C SER A 42 5.93 -12.20 -5.49
N ALA A 43 5.93 -10.87 -5.34
CA ALA A 43 7.14 -10.06 -5.30
C ALA A 43 8.02 -10.40 -4.07
N LEU A 44 7.42 -10.48 -2.88
CA LEU A 44 8.11 -10.84 -1.64
C LEU A 44 8.66 -12.27 -1.67
N ALA A 45 7.87 -13.22 -2.18
CA ALA A 45 8.29 -14.61 -2.34
C ALA A 45 9.49 -14.72 -3.31
N HIS A 46 9.49 -13.94 -4.39
CA HIS A 46 10.61 -13.91 -5.33
C HIS A 46 11.85 -13.27 -4.71
N ALA A 47 11.72 -12.16 -3.97
CA ALA A 47 12.83 -11.52 -3.29
C ALA A 47 13.51 -12.47 -2.28
N LYS A 48 12.70 -13.21 -1.51
CA LYS A 48 13.19 -14.24 -0.59
C LYS A 48 13.94 -15.36 -1.33
N LYS A 49 13.45 -15.81 -2.50
CA LYS A 49 14.13 -16.82 -3.33
C LYS A 49 15.50 -16.33 -3.85
N LEU A 50 15.64 -15.05 -4.16
CA LEU A 50 16.92 -14.45 -4.58
C LEU A 50 17.92 -14.27 -3.43
N GLY A 51 17.48 -14.40 -2.17
CA GLY A 51 18.33 -14.27 -0.99
C GLY A 51 18.35 -12.86 -0.39
N ALA A 52 17.28 -12.10 -0.56
CA ALA A 52 17.04 -10.90 0.24
C ALA A 52 17.00 -11.27 1.74
N THR A 53 17.63 -10.47 2.60
CA THR A 53 17.49 -10.62 4.05
C THR A 53 16.12 -10.12 4.50
N ASP A 54 15.70 -8.98 3.95
CA ASP A 54 14.39 -8.38 4.19
C ASP A 54 13.86 -7.76 2.89
N ALA A 55 12.55 -7.56 2.81
CA ALA A 55 11.92 -6.88 1.69
C ALA A 55 10.61 -6.20 2.11
N ALA A 56 10.27 -5.11 1.43
CA ALA A 56 8.98 -4.44 1.51
C ALA A 56 8.45 -4.25 0.09
N ALA A 57 7.18 -4.55 -0.13
CA ALA A 57 6.52 -4.33 -1.40
C ALA A 57 5.20 -3.59 -1.19
N GLU A 58 4.87 -2.72 -2.14
CA GLU A 58 3.61 -1.98 -2.19
C GLU A 58 3.00 -2.12 -3.58
N ALA A 59 1.69 -2.28 -3.66
CA ALA A 59 0.96 -2.24 -4.90
C ALA A 59 -0.20 -1.27 -4.78
N SER A 60 -0.42 -0.46 -5.81
CA SER A 60 -1.45 0.56 -5.81
C SER A 60 -2.12 0.69 -7.18
N GLU A 61 -3.37 1.15 -7.16
CA GLU A 61 -4.08 1.70 -8.31
C GLU A 61 -4.66 3.05 -7.88
N GLY A 62 -4.54 4.04 -8.76
CA GLY A 62 -5.16 5.35 -8.61
C GLY A 62 -6.11 5.61 -9.77
N CYS A 63 -7.25 6.23 -9.50
CA CYS A 63 -8.14 6.73 -10.55
C CYS A 63 -8.62 8.14 -10.22
N GLY A 64 -8.64 9.02 -11.22
CA GLY A 64 -9.01 10.43 -11.04
C GLY A 64 -9.72 11.00 -12.26
N LEU A 65 -10.47 12.08 -12.03
CA LEU A 65 -11.06 12.92 -13.07
C LEU A 65 -10.68 14.37 -12.76
N SER A 66 -9.97 15.01 -13.69
CA SER A 66 -9.60 16.43 -13.62
C SER A 66 -10.39 17.21 -14.66
N VAL A 67 -10.99 18.32 -14.23
CA VAL A 67 -11.75 19.21 -15.10
C VAL A 67 -11.23 20.63 -14.90
N SER A 68 -10.80 21.29 -15.99
CA SER A 68 -10.39 22.70 -15.97
C SER A 68 -11.33 23.54 -16.82
N VAL A 69 -11.56 24.77 -16.36
CA VAL A 69 -12.36 25.78 -17.04
C VAL A 69 -11.54 27.06 -17.16
N ARG A 70 -11.71 27.80 -18.26
CA ARG A 70 -11.07 29.09 -18.48
C ARG A 70 -12.06 30.05 -19.09
N LYS A 71 -12.21 31.21 -18.44
CA LYS A 71 -13.19 32.26 -18.83
C LYS A 71 -14.64 31.73 -18.91
N GLY A 72 -15.01 30.80 -18.02
CA GLY A 72 -16.35 30.21 -17.97
C GLY A 72 -16.58 29.08 -18.97
N GLU A 73 -15.63 28.83 -19.88
CA GLU A 73 -15.70 27.74 -20.85
C GLU A 73 -14.90 26.53 -20.38
N LEU A 74 -15.41 25.33 -20.68
CA LEU A 74 -14.71 24.09 -20.44
C LEU A 74 -13.42 24.05 -21.27
N GLU A 75 -12.29 23.80 -20.60
CA GLU A 75 -10.98 23.77 -21.25
C GLU A 75 -10.44 22.35 -21.34
N ASN A 76 -10.39 21.60 -20.24
CA ASN A 76 -9.88 20.24 -20.22
C ASN A 76 -10.78 19.30 -19.41
N VAL A 77 -10.86 18.05 -19.87
CA VAL A 77 -11.42 16.92 -19.12
C VAL A 77 -10.46 15.75 -19.28
N GLU A 78 -9.81 15.36 -18.19
CA GLU A 78 -8.82 14.29 -18.17
C GLU A 78 -9.21 13.21 -17.18
N ARG A 79 -9.13 11.95 -17.60
CA ARG A 79 -9.33 10.79 -16.75
C ARG A 79 -8.02 10.05 -16.57
N ASN A 80 -7.51 10.04 -15.34
CA ASN A 80 -6.25 9.39 -14.97
C ASN A 80 -6.53 8.01 -14.41
N ARG A 81 -5.72 7.03 -14.79
CA ARG A 81 -5.73 5.69 -14.20
C ARG A 81 -4.32 5.14 -14.14
N ASP A 82 -3.78 5.12 -12.94
CA ASP A 82 -2.40 4.73 -12.67
C ASP A 82 -2.38 3.43 -11.89
N LYS A 83 -1.33 2.63 -12.11
CA LYS A 83 -1.07 1.43 -11.32
C LYS A 83 0.42 1.23 -11.15
N SER A 84 0.82 0.75 -9.98
CA SER A 84 2.23 0.50 -9.66
C SER A 84 2.39 -0.68 -8.72
N LEU A 85 3.51 -1.38 -8.87
CA LEU A 85 4.08 -2.30 -7.90
C LEU A 85 5.51 -1.81 -7.64
N GLY A 86 5.79 -1.47 -6.39
CA GLY A 86 7.12 -1.12 -5.90
C GLY A 86 7.66 -2.23 -5.00
N ILE A 87 8.97 -2.49 -5.08
CA ILE A 87 9.66 -3.35 -4.13
C ILE A 87 10.97 -2.71 -3.69
N THR A 88 11.22 -2.76 -2.39
CA THR A 88 12.50 -2.46 -1.75
C THR A 88 13.06 -3.77 -1.20
N VAL A 89 14.29 -4.07 -1.56
CA VAL A 89 15.02 -5.27 -1.16
C VAL A 89 16.22 -4.88 -0.31
N TYR A 90 16.44 -5.63 0.76
CA TYR A 90 17.59 -5.49 1.63
C TYR A 90 18.48 -6.73 1.53
N VAL A 91 19.79 -6.52 1.47
CA VAL A 91 20.81 -7.56 1.56
C VAL A 91 21.76 -7.15 2.68
N GLY A 92 21.47 -7.61 3.90
CA GLY A 92 22.02 -7.05 5.12
C GLY A 92 21.63 -5.57 5.24
N GLN A 93 22.62 -4.69 5.38
CA GLN A 93 22.43 -3.24 5.49
C GLN A 93 22.46 -2.51 4.14
N LYS A 94 22.45 -3.23 3.02
CA LYS A 94 22.42 -2.64 1.67
C LYS A 94 21.01 -2.68 1.12
N ARG A 95 20.60 -1.62 0.43
CA ARG A 95 19.22 -1.45 -0.08
C ARG A 95 19.22 -1.24 -1.58
N GLY A 96 18.22 -1.80 -2.24
CA GLY A 96 17.86 -1.49 -3.62
C GLY A 96 16.35 -1.40 -3.75
N ASN A 97 15.87 -0.58 -4.67
CA ASN A 97 14.46 -0.45 -4.97
C ASN A 97 14.22 -0.48 -6.48
N ALA A 98 13.04 -0.92 -6.87
CA ALA A 98 12.55 -0.86 -8.23
C ALA A 98 11.02 -0.82 -8.22
N SER A 99 10.43 -0.36 -9.33
CA SER A 99 8.98 -0.37 -9.51
C SER A 99 8.59 -0.67 -10.95
N THR A 100 7.33 -1.07 -11.16
CA THR A 100 6.75 -1.36 -12.47
C THR A 100 5.25 -1.05 -12.47
N SER A 101 4.70 -0.69 -13.63
CA SER A 101 3.24 -0.63 -13.87
C SER A 101 2.71 -1.86 -14.62
N ASP A 102 3.60 -2.75 -15.07
CA ASP A 102 3.26 -4.06 -15.65
C ASP A 102 3.15 -5.11 -14.53
N PHE A 103 1.99 -5.76 -14.44
CA PHE A 103 1.63 -6.76 -13.43
C PHE A 103 1.75 -8.20 -13.95
N SER A 104 2.36 -8.39 -15.12
CA SER A 104 2.72 -9.74 -15.57
C SER A 104 3.78 -10.36 -14.63
N ASP A 105 3.70 -11.66 -14.39
CA ASP A 105 4.66 -12.37 -13.53
C ASP A 105 6.11 -12.13 -13.97
N ALA A 106 6.35 -12.07 -15.28
CA ALA A 106 7.67 -11.80 -15.84
C ALA A 106 8.17 -10.39 -15.48
N ALA A 107 7.30 -9.37 -15.52
CA ALA A 107 7.66 -8.02 -15.10
C ALA A 107 7.95 -7.96 -13.61
N ILE A 108 7.13 -8.59 -12.77
CA ILE A 108 7.33 -8.66 -11.32
C ILE A 108 8.70 -9.27 -11.01
N GLN A 109 9.02 -10.44 -11.58
CA GLN A 109 10.30 -11.10 -11.37
C GLN A 109 11.48 -10.24 -11.79
N ARG A 110 11.39 -9.57 -12.95
CA ARG A 110 12.44 -8.64 -13.42
C ARG A 110 12.61 -7.44 -12.49
N THR A 111 11.52 -6.85 -12.00
CA THR A 111 11.56 -5.72 -11.07
C THR A 111 12.21 -6.12 -9.75
N VAL A 112 11.85 -7.29 -9.22
CA VAL A 112 12.47 -7.82 -8.00
C VAL A 112 13.96 -8.11 -8.21
N GLN A 113 14.34 -8.72 -9.34
CA GLN A 113 15.74 -8.95 -9.69
C GLN A 113 16.52 -7.64 -9.78
N ALA A 114 15.96 -6.61 -10.43
CA ALA A 114 16.59 -5.30 -10.54
C ALA A 114 16.82 -4.66 -9.16
N ALA A 115 15.82 -4.71 -8.26
CA ALA A 115 15.98 -4.21 -6.89
C ALA A 115 17.07 -4.97 -6.12
N TYR A 116 17.12 -6.31 -6.26
CA TYR A 116 18.13 -7.15 -5.64
C TYR A 116 19.54 -6.88 -6.18
N ASP A 117 19.69 -6.71 -7.49
CA ASP A 117 20.97 -6.38 -8.12
C ASP A 117 21.48 -5.03 -7.63
N ILE A 118 20.62 -4.01 -7.58
CA ILE A 118 20.96 -2.70 -7.00
C ILE A 118 21.43 -2.88 -5.55
N ALA A 119 20.70 -3.63 -4.72
CA ALA A 119 21.05 -3.85 -3.32
C ALA A 119 22.44 -4.50 -3.14
N ARG A 120 22.87 -5.36 -4.07
CA ARG A 120 24.20 -6.01 -3.98
C ARG A 120 25.35 -5.05 -4.23
N PHE A 121 25.13 -4.04 -5.08
CA PHE A 121 26.15 -3.07 -5.48
C PHE A 121 26.12 -1.76 -4.67
N THR A 122 25.07 -1.51 -3.87
CA THR A 122 25.03 -0.34 -3.00
C THR A 122 25.93 -0.49 -1.77
N ALA A 123 26.31 0.64 -1.19
CA ALA A 123 27.06 0.69 0.04
C ALA A 123 26.17 0.28 1.23
N GLU A 124 26.81 -0.21 2.29
CA GLU A 124 26.13 -0.52 3.55
C GLU A 124 25.74 0.78 4.27
N ASP A 125 24.52 0.81 4.80
CA ASP A 125 24.01 1.91 5.61
C ASP A 125 23.43 1.36 6.92
N LYS A 126 23.97 1.79 8.06
CA LYS A 126 23.53 1.35 9.40
C LYS A 126 22.09 1.70 9.73
N SER A 127 21.50 2.68 9.03
CA SER A 127 20.12 3.10 9.23
C SER A 127 19.15 2.40 8.26
N SER A 128 19.67 1.54 7.38
CA SER A 128 18.88 0.79 6.42
C SER A 128 18.32 -0.49 7.06
N GLY A 129 17.01 -0.69 6.93
CA GLY A 129 16.33 -1.91 7.41
C GLY A 129 14.83 -1.71 7.52
N LEU A 130 14.11 -2.79 7.81
CA LEU A 130 12.70 -2.69 8.21
C LEU A 130 12.60 -2.14 9.64
N PRO A 131 11.51 -1.44 9.99
CA PRO A 131 11.23 -1.08 11.38
C PRO A 131 11.23 -2.33 12.27
N ALA A 132 11.71 -2.19 13.51
CA ALA A 132 11.59 -3.29 14.45
C ALA A 132 10.12 -3.53 14.79
N ASP A 133 9.73 -4.78 15.10
CA ASP A 133 8.33 -5.13 15.37
C ASP A 133 7.72 -4.31 16.53
N ARG A 134 8.55 -3.88 17.48
CA ARG A 134 8.16 -3.00 18.60
C ARG A 134 7.76 -1.58 18.17
N ASP A 135 8.26 -1.13 17.01
CA ASP A 135 8.00 0.21 16.46
C ASP A 135 6.73 0.23 15.59
N ILE A 136 6.17 -0.95 15.28
CA ILE A 136 4.94 -1.08 14.50
C ILE A 136 3.75 -0.73 15.39
N ALA A 137 3.04 0.34 15.04
CA ALA A 137 1.82 0.74 15.71
C ALA A 137 0.77 -0.38 15.61
N ARG A 138 0.33 -0.91 16.77
CA ARG A 138 -0.76 -1.91 16.86
C ARG A 138 -2.14 -1.28 17.05
N VAL A 139 -2.17 0.00 17.42
CA VAL A 139 -3.39 0.78 17.66
C VAL A 139 -3.35 1.98 16.73
N HIS A 140 -4.34 2.09 15.85
CA HIS A 140 -4.47 3.19 14.90
C HIS A 140 -5.48 4.21 15.48
N PRO A 141 -5.03 5.38 15.95
CA PRO A 141 -5.94 6.40 16.44
C PRO A 141 -6.78 6.97 15.29
N ALA A 142 -8.03 7.30 15.58
CA ALA A 142 -8.82 8.12 14.66
C ALA A 142 -8.18 9.52 14.61
N LEU A 143 -7.65 9.88 13.45
CA LEU A 143 -7.11 11.22 13.19
C LEU A 143 -8.26 12.11 12.70
N ASP A 144 -8.44 13.26 13.33
CA ASP A 144 -9.35 14.33 12.86
C ASP A 144 -8.59 15.16 11.83
N LEU A 145 -8.57 14.68 10.58
CA LEU A 145 -7.87 15.28 9.43
C LEU A 145 -8.87 15.81 8.40
#